data_AF-A0A960G492-F1
#
_entry.id   AF-A0A960G492-F1
#
_cell.length_a   1.000
_cell.length_b   1.000
_cell.length_c   1.000
_cell.angle_alpha   90.00
_cell.angle_beta   90.00
_cell.angle_gamma   90.00
#
_symmetry.space_group_name_H-M   'P 1'
#
loop_
_entity.id
_entity.type
_entity.pdbx_description
1 polymer ?
#
loop_
_entity_poly.entity_id
_entity_poly.type
_entity_poly.pdbx_seq_one_letter_code
_entity_poly.pdbx_strand_id
1 'polypeptide(L)'
;MNRIHKTAVAVVSTLAFSLGAAAAPAAVAAKPEPCATQQHQVDKATAKLETLTARFAAHPTQKNHKAKKAQVQRVNRATVRLEKCLANQAE
;
A
#
# COMPACT_ATOMS: atom_id res chain seq x y z
N MET A 1 0.43 -34.51 -13.93
CA MET A 1 -0.95 -34.70 -13.44
C MET A 1 -1.74 -33.44 -13.74
N ASN A 2 -2.41 -33.39 -14.88
CA ASN A 2 -3.29 -32.28 -15.26
C ASN A 2 -4.73 -32.71 -15.01
N ARG A 3 -5.45 -31.98 -14.15
CA ARG A 3 -6.91 -32.09 -14.05
C ARG A 3 -7.51 -30.73 -14.28
N ILE A 4 -8.02 -30.59 -15.51
CA ILE A 4 -8.90 -29.52 -15.95
C ILE A 4 -10.28 -29.84 -15.38
N HIS A 5 -10.83 -28.96 -14.54
CA HIS A 5 -12.26 -28.95 -14.25
C HIS A 5 -12.87 -27.69 -14.85
N LYS A 6 -13.47 -27.88 -16.03
CA LYS A 6 -14.48 -27.00 -16.63
C LYS A 6 -15.81 -27.23 -15.89
N THR A 7 -16.43 -26.17 -15.39
CA THR A 7 -17.89 -26.03 -15.16
C THR A 7 -18.14 -24.58 -14.74
N ALA A 8 -19.20 -23.87 -15.10
CA ALA A 8 -20.14 -23.85 -16.21
C ALA A 8 -20.85 -22.49 -16.01
N VAL A 9 -21.16 -21.82 -17.12
CA VAL A 9 -21.78 -20.51 -17.17
C VAL A 9 -23.24 -20.60 -16.68
N ALA A 10 -23.68 -19.65 -15.85
CA ALA A 10 -25.10 -19.33 -15.67
C ALA A 10 -25.32 -17.87 -16.04
N VAL A 11 -25.85 -17.68 -17.25
CA VAL A 11 -26.36 -16.42 -17.79
C VAL A 11 -27.67 -16.08 -17.07
N VAL A 12 -27.76 -14.89 -16.49
CA VAL A 12 -29.05 -14.25 -16.14
C VAL A 12 -29.16 -12.97 -16.98
N SER A 13 -29.78 -13.13 -18.15
CA SER A 13 -30.50 -12.08 -18.89
C SER A 13 -31.80 -11.77 -18.13
N THR A 14 -32.41 -10.60 -18.05
CA THR A 14 -32.36 -9.30 -18.75
C THR A 14 -33.42 -8.45 -18.04
N LEU A 15 -33.28 -7.13 -17.95
CA LEU A 15 -34.36 -6.18 -18.23
C LEU A 15 -33.76 -4.78 -18.38
N ALA A 16 -34.06 -4.17 -19.51
CA ALA A 16 -33.60 -2.86 -19.93
C ALA A 16 -34.18 -1.75 -19.06
N PHE A 17 -33.34 -0.81 -18.65
CA PHE A 17 -33.78 0.56 -18.41
C PHE A 17 -32.95 1.51 -19.27
N SER A 18 -33.69 2.37 -19.95
CA SER A 18 -33.38 3.21 -21.08
C SER A 18 -32.31 4.29 -20.84
N LEU A 19 -31.69 4.70 -21.95
CA LEU A 19 -30.84 5.87 -22.20
C LEU A 19 -30.75 6.91 -21.06
N GLY A 20 -29.53 7.14 -20.58
CA GLY A 20 -29.24 8.30 -19.74
C GLY A 20 -27.75 8.39 -19.39
N ALA A 21 -27.03 9.18 -20.19
CA ALA A 21 -25.76 9.82 -19.87
C ALA A 21 -24.53 8.95 -19.53
N ALA A 22 -23.41 9.37 -20.13
CA ALA A 22 -22.08 8.85 -19.88
C ALA A 22 -21.76 8.80 -18.38
N ALA A 23 -21.41 7.62 -17.88
CA ALA A 23 -20.54 7.49 -16.73
C ALA A 23 -19.54 6.38 -17.05
N ALA A 24 -18.35 6.80 -17.46
CA ALA A 24 -17.14 6.00 -17.37
C ALA A 24 -17.09 5.31 -15.99
N PRO A 25 -16.49 4.11 -15.86
CA PRO A 25 -16.28 3.53 -14.54
C PRO A 25 -15.52 4.56 -13.71
N ALA A 26 -16.22 5.17 -12.76
CA ALA A 26 -15.64 6.10 -11.82
C ALA A 26 -14.50 5.32 -11.17
N ALA A 27 -13.27 5.73 -11.49
CA ALA A 27 -12.13 5.43 -10.69
C ALA A 27 -12.58 5.66 -9.25
N VAL A 28 -12.62 4.59 -8.46
CA VAL A 28 -12.75 4.68 -7.02
C VAL A 28 -11.75 5.73 -6.58
N ALA A 29 -12.27 6.94 -6.32
CA ALA A 29 -11.51 8.02 -5.73
C ALA A 29 -11.01 7.42 -4.42
N ALA A 30 -9.73 7.06 -4.41
CA ALA A 30 -9.05 6.58 -3.23
C ALA A 30 -9.23 7.69 -2.20
N LYS A 31 -10.20 7.51 -1.30
CA LYS A 31 -10.33 8.38 -0.12
C LYS A 31 -8.93 8.46 0.47
N PRO A 32 -8.38 9.67 0.71
CA PRO A 32 -7.08 9.77 1.34
C PRO A 32 -7.15 8.96 2.64
N GLU A 33 -6.37 7.89 2.74
CA GLU A 33 -6.20 7.16 4.00
C GLU A 33 -5.91 8.21 5.08
N PRO A 34 -6.59 8.17 6.24
CA PRO A 34 -6.43 9.22 7.24
C PRO A 34 -4.95 9.29 7.63
N CYS A 35 -4.40 10.50 7.75
CA CYS A 35 -2.98 10.68 8.04
C CYS A 35 -2.56 9.97 9.34
N ALA A 36 -3.49 9.73 10.26
CA ALA A 36 -3.33 8.89 11.45
C ALA A 36 -2.87 7.45 11.13
N THR A 37 -3.40 6.81 10.07
CA THR A 37 -2.94 5.49 9.64
C THR A 37 -1.50 5.56 9.12
N GLN A 38 -1.16 6.60 8.36
CA GLN A 38 0.20 6.79 7.85
C GLN A 38 1.21 7.08 8.96
N GLN A 39 0.81 7.83 9.99
CA GLN A 39 1.64 8.07 11.19
C GLN A 39 1.99 6.75 11.87
N HIS A 40 0.98 5.93 12.14
CA HIS A 40 1.21 4.63 12.77
C HIS A 40 2.07 3.69 11.91
N GLN A 41 2.02 3.80 10.58
CA GLN A 41 2.91 3.04 9.70
C GLN A 41 4.37 3.54 9.78
N VAL A 42 4.59 4.85 9.83
CA VAL A 42 5.91 5.44 10.04
C VAL A 42 6.47 4.99 11.38
N ASP A 43 5.69 5.10 12.46
CA ASP A 43 6.11 4.74 13.82
C ASP A 43 6.52 3.25 13.90
N LYS A 44 5.69 2.35 13.34
CA LYS A 44 6.01 0.92 13.27
C LYS A 44 7.27 0.64 12.44
N ALA A 45 7.47 1.37 11.36
CA ALA A 45 8.64 1.18 10.51
C ALA A 45 9.92 1.68 11.19
N THR A 46 9.85 2.80 11.91
CA THR A 46 10.93 3.35 12.72
C THR A 46 11.32 2.40 13.86
N ALA A 47 10.36 1.90 14.64
CA ALA A 47 10.64 0.94 15.71
C ALA A 47 11.30 -0.35 15.20
N LYS A 48 10.86 -0.85 14.02
CA LYS A 48 11.51 -1.99 13.36
C LYS A 48 12.93 -1.67 12.89
N LEU A 49 13.16 -0.46 12.39
CA LEU A 49 14.48 -0.03 11.94
C LEU A 49 15.47 0.00 13.12
N GLU A 50 15.07 0.53 14.28
CA GLU A 50 15.89 0.54 15.48
C GLU A 50 16.26 -0.87 15.94
N THR A 51 15.25 -1.76 16.04
CA THR A 51 15.45 -3.16 16.41
C THR A 51 16.40 -3.87 15.45
N LEU A 52 16.22 -3.68 14.14
CA LEU A 52 17.09 -4.28 13.12
C LEU A 52 18.49 -3.65 13.11
N THR A 53 18.61 -2.37 13.43
CA THR A 53 19.91 -1.68 13.47
C THR A 53 20.81 -2.26 14.54
N ALA A 54 20.28 -2.57 15.73
CA ALA A 54 21.02 -3.26 16.77
C ALA A 54 21.48 -4.66 16.31
N ARG A 55 20.60 -5.42 15.64
CA ARG A 55 20.94 -6.75 15.10
C ARG A 55 21.98 -6.70 13.97
N PHE A 56 21.90 -5.69 13.10
CA PHE A 56 22.87 -5.48 12.03
C PHE A 56 24.22 -4.98 12.55
N ALA A 57 24.24 -4.25 13.68
CA ALA A 57 25.49 -3.84 14.33
C ALA A 57 26.25 -5.05 14.91
N ALA A 58 25.54 -6.05 15.43
CA ALA A 58 26.14 -7.30 15.90
C ALA A 58 26.76 -8.15 14.76
N HIS A 59 26.25 -8.01 13.53
CA HIS A 59 26.76 -8.72 12.36
C HIS A 59 26.89 -7.79 11.15
N PRO A 60 27.98 -6.98 11.06
CA PRO A 60 28.18 -6.01 10.00
C PRO A 60 28.62 -6.69 8.70
N THR A 61 27.67 -7.33 8.01
CA THR A 61 27.87 -7.90 6.67
C THR A 61 27.41 -6.93 5.59
N GLN A 62 27.99 -7.00 4.38
CA GLN A 62 27.58 -6.16 3.26
C GLN A 62 26.07 -6.30 2.94
N LYS A 63 25.51 -7.50 3.11
CA LYS A 63 24.07 -7.76 2.95
C LYS A 63 23.26 -7.01 4.01
N ASN A 64 23.69 -7.02 5.26
CA ASN A 64 23.03 -6.29 6.35
C ASN A 64 23.11 -4.77 6.18
N HIS A 65 24.23 -4.24 5.66
CA HIS A 65 24.32 -2.82 5.30
C HIS A 65 23.35 -2.44 4.18
N LYS A 66 23.22 -3.28 3.14
CA LYS A 66 22.24 -3.06 2.06
C LYS A 66 20.81 -3.14 2.59
N ALA A 67 20.50 -4.12 3.44
CA ALA A 67 19.19 -4.26 4.08
C ALA A 67 18.85 -3.05 4.95
N LYS A 68 19.78 -2.58 5.78
CA LYS A 68 19.63 -1.35 6.59
C LYS A 68 19.32 -0.15 5.71
N LYS A 69 20.09 0.07 4.64
CA LYS A 69 19.85 1.18 3.70
C LYS A 69 18.46 1.10 3.06
N ALA A 70 18.02 -0.09 2.65
CA ALA A 70 16.69 -0.29 2.09
C ALA A 70 15.57 -0.01 3.12
N GLN A 71 15.77 -0.40 4.38
CA GLN A 71 14.84 -0.10 5.48
C GLN A 71 14.72 1.41 5.72
N VAL A 72 15.86 2.12 5.78
CA VAL A 72 15.91 3.59 5.91
C VAL A 72 15.16 4.26 4.77
N GLN A 73 15.38 3.84 3.52
CA GLN A 73 14.66 4.40 2.38
C GLN A 73 13.14 4.17 2.45
N ARG A 74 12.70 3.01 2.96
CA ARG A 74 11.27 2.73 3.16
C ARG A 74 10.65 3.65 4.21
N VAL A 75 11.34 3.87 5.34
CA VAL A 75 10.91 4.83 6.37
C VAL A 75 10.82 6.23 5.80
N ASN A 76 11.87 6.73 5.13
CA ASN A 76 11.86 8.06 4.52
C ASN A 76 10.70 8.25 3.52
N ARG A 77 10.41 7.24 2.69
CA ARG A 77 9.25 7.31 1.77
C ARG A 77 7.93 7.36 2.52
N ALA A 78 7.79 6.64 3.63
CA ALA A 78 6.59 6.70 4.46
C ALA A 78 6.45 8.08 5.13
N THR A 79 7.55 8.65 5.63
CA THR A 79 7.58 10.01 6.19
C THR A 79 7.18 11.05 5.16
N VAL A 80 7.72 10.99 3.94
CA VAL A 80 7.31 11.90 2.86
C VAL A 80 5.81 11.78 2.51
N ARG A 81 5.26 10.57 2.57
CA ARG A 81 3.82 10.37 2.35
C ARG A 81 2.98 10.95 3.48
N LEU A 82 3.45 10.84 4.72
CA LEU A 82 2.84 11.47 5.88
C LEU A 82 2.86 12.99 5.73
N GLU A 83 4.02 13.58 5.45
CA GLU A 83 4.17 15.03 5.25
C GLU A 83 3.21 15.55 4.18
N LYS A 84 3.13 14.86 3.04
CA LYS A 84 2.15 15.18 1.98
C LYS A 84 0.71 15.05 2.46
N CYS A 85 0.41 14.01 3.23
CA CYS A 85 -0.93 13.83 3.80
C CYS A 85 -1.30 14.98 4.73
N LEU A 86 -0.39 15.38 5.62
CA LEU A 86 -0.58 16.49 6.55
C LEU A 86 -0.71 17.82 5.83
N ALA A 87 0.10 18.07 4.79
CA ALA A 87 0.00 19.27 3.96
C ALA A 87 -1.37 19.38 3.28
N ASN A 88 -1.89 18.26 2.74
CA ASN A 88 -3.21 18.22 2.11
C ASN A 88 -4.38 18.29 3.12
N GLN A 89 -4.14 18.17 4.43
CA GLN A 89 -5.17 18.37 5.47
C GLN A 89 -5.25 19.81 5.99
N ALA A 90 -4.28 20.66 5.63
CA ALA A 90 -4.21 22.06 6.04
C ALA A 90 -4.85 23.02 5.01
N GLU A 91 -5.32 22.51 3.87
CA GLU A 91 -6.14 23.20 2.87
C GLU A 91 -7.63 22.86 3.04
#